data_AF-A0A2L0ESL4-F1
#
_entry.id   AF-A0A2L0ESL4-F1
#
_cell.length_a   1.000
_cell.length_b   1.000
_cell.length_c   1.000
_cell.angle_alpha   90.00
_cell.angle_beta   90.00
_cell.angle_gamma   90.00
#
_symmetry.space_group_name_H-M   'P 1'
#
loop_
_entity.id
_entity.type
_entity.pdbx_description
1 polymer ?
#
loop_
_entity_poly.entity_id
_entity_poly.type
_entity_poly.pdbx_seq_one_letter_code
_entity_poly.pdbx_strand_id
1 'polypeptide(L)'
;MPSSPGATRTRRGQPAHLTLAPRGDDYPCSMRTPSAEAIDSYYRAAALGLRLLEAREARGRRFGEAAAATWRALGGELEDRDRLDLLLRDAAVSNPLAFSARGVFDLTWLTDDEPFGPSFPQASAGLAAALLREATASPLAATDPQAVLGAAADAWRLAPLAPEPALADRLQRVVPATRIVASGARAVAMLAAHANARSDLDLGEQVLLVTDTPAERQMFGFALLLTPSRGRPRVISPAQASAAQARALGFTRCDVSLLSQDAAAPAREAAAALAKELAS
;
A
#
# COMPACT_ATOMS: atom_id res chain seq x y z
N MET A 1 -10.21 73.29 29.37
CA MET A 1 -10.25 73.45 30.85
C MET A 1 -11.60 72.95 31.33
N PRO A 2 -11.77 72.17 32.42
CA PRO A 2 -10.85 71.63 33.46
C PRO A 2 -10.58 70.11 33.24
N SER A 3 -9.50 69.45 33.71
CA SER A 3 -8.96 69.16 35.08
C SER A 3 -9.82 68.18 35.91
N SER A 4 -9.57 66.87 35.78
CA SER A 4 -8.99 65.94 36.81
C SER A 4 -10.07 65.15 37.59
N PRO A 5 -9.79 64.04 38.32
CA PRO A 5 -8.56 63.25 38.55
C PRO A 5 -8.79 61.74 38.19
N GLY A 6 -7.98 60.71 38.44
CA GLY A 6 -6.80 60.45 39.27
C GLY A 6 -6.58 58.92 39.25
N ALA A 7 -5.32 58.51 39.26
CA ALA A 7 -4.85 57.16 39.01
C ALA A 7 -5.15 56.14 40.14
N THR A 8 -5.18 54.85 39.80
CA THR A 8 -4.74 53.79 40.72
C THR A 8 -3.89 52.78 39.96
N ARG A 9 -2.70 52.53 40.51
CA ARG A 9 -1.56 51.80 39.95
C ARG A 9 -1.54 50.36 40.49
N THR A 10 -1.44 49.38 39.58
CA THR A 10 -0.66 48.11 39.62
C THR A 10 -0.33 47.39 40.95
N ARG A 11 -0.63 46.07 41.00
CA ARG A 11 0.35 44.94 41.15
C ARG A 11 -0.37 43.59 41.01
N ARG A 12 -0.12 42.81 39.96
CA ARG A 12 0.75 41.61 39.87
C ARG A 12 0.46 40.49 40.88
N GLY A 13 -0.01 39.35 40.36
CA GLY A 13 0.67 38.06 40.57
C GLY A 13 -0.21 36.87 40.98
N GLN A 14 -0.62 36.04 40.02
CA GLN A 14 -0.44 34.57 40.07
C GLN A 14 -0.84 33.93 38.72
N PRO A 15 -0.12 32.89 38.26
CA PRO A 15 -0.30 32.30 36.93
C PRO A 15 -1.54 31.41 36.89
N ALA A 16 -2.41 31.64 35.90
CA ALA A 16 -3.50 30.72 35.60
C ALA A 16 -2.91 29.40 35.08
N HIS A 17 -3.14 28.33 35.84
CA HIS A 17 -3.08 26.96 35.35
C HIS A 17 -3.90 26.89 34.05
N LEU A 18 -3.21 26.71 32.92
CA LEU A 18 -3.82 26.28 31.67
C LEU A 18 -4.22 24.81 31.85
N THR A 19 -5.40 24.61 32.44
CA THR A 19 -6.10 23.34 32.41
C THR A 19 -6.49 23.08 30.96
N LEU A 20 -5.71 22.25 30.27
CA LEU A 20 -6.10 21.62 29.02
C LEU A 20 -7.37 20.80 29.29
N ALA A 21 -8.52 21.37 28.94
CA ALA A 21 -9.75 20.61 28.85
C ALA A 21 -9.59 19.51 27.80
N PRO A 22 -10.07 18.28 28.04
CA PRO A 22 -10.01 17.21 27.07
C PRO A 22 -10.89 17.61 25.87
N ARG A 23 -10.28 17.71 24.68
CA ARG A 23 -11.04 17.79 23.44
C ARG A 23 -11.67 16.42 23.21
N GLY A 24 -12.97 16.35 23.49
CA GLY A 24 -13.80 15.19 23.19
C GLY A 24 -13.76 14.86 21.70
N ASP A 25 -13.55 13.57 21.43
CA ASP A 25 -14.35 12.74 20.54
C ASP A 25 -15.27 13.49 19.57
N ASP A 26 -14.69 13.94 18.46
CA ASP A 26 -15.40 14.20 17.22
C ASP A 26 -14.45 13.87 16.05
N TYR A 27 -14.14 12.58 15.91
CA TYR A 27 -13.60 12.03 14.66
C TYR A 27 -14.72 11.25 13.95
N PRO A 28 -15.51 11.88 13.06
CA PRO A 28 -16.38 11.14 12.16
C PRO A 28 -15.53 10.62 11.00
N CYS A 29 -14.74 9.58 11.27
CA CYS A 29 -14.21 8.70 10.25
C CYS A 29 -14.51 7.30 10.74
N SER A 30 -15.33 6.54 10.01
CA SER A 30 -15.55 5.13 10.33
C SER A 30 -14.20 4.42 10.18
N MET A 31 -13.43 4.40 11.27
CA MET A 31 -12.16 3.72 11.39
C MET A 31 -12.46 2.23 11.25
N ARG A 32 -12.42 1.71 10.03
CA ARG A 32 -12.41 0.27 9.84
C ARG A 32 -11.03 -0.20 10.27
N THR A 33 -10.88 -0.48 11.56
CA THR A 33 -9.80 -1.32 12.04
C THR A 33 -9.80 -2.59 11.19
N PRO A 34 -8.68 -2.95 10.54
CA PRO A 34 -8.61 -4.15 9.74
C PRO A 34 -9.03 -5.38 10.56
N SER A 35 -9.76 -6.30 9.95
CA SER A 35 -10.11 -7.56 10.62
C SER A 35 -8.85 -8.39 10.87
N ALA A 36 -8.89 -9.27 11.87
CA ALA A 36 -7.77 -10.20 12.14
C ALA A 36 -7.43 -11.05 10.89
N GLU A 37 -8.45 -11.46 10.14
CA GLU A 37 -8.26 -12.18 8.87
C GLU A 37 -7.53 -11.34 7.82
N ALA A 38 -7.89 -10.06 7.67
CA ALA A 38 -7.22 -9.19 6.71
C ALA A 38 -5.76 -8.91 7.11
N ILE A 39 -5.47 -8.82 8.41
CA ILE A 39 -4.12 -8.68 8.94
C ILE A 39 -3.28 -9.93 8.64
N ASP A 40 -3.82 -11.12 8.91
CA ASP A 40 -3.16 -12.39 8.59
C ASP A 40 -2.86 -12.51 7.08
N SER A 41 -3.83 -12.17 6.24
CA SER A 41 -3.68 -12.16 4.78
C SER A 41 -2.59 -11.18 4.33
N TYR A 42 -2.57 -9.98 4.92
CA TYR A 42 -1.53 -8.98 4.66
C TYR A 42 -0.13 -9.52 5.00
N TYR A 43 0.08 -10.13 6.17
CA TYR A 43 1.40 -10.66 6.55
C TYR A 43 1.84 -11.82 5.64
N ARG A 44 0.91 -12.70 5.23
CA ARG A 44 1.19 -13.79 4.28
C ARG A 44 1.65 -13.25 2.94
N ALA A 45 0.90 -12.30 2.38
CA ALA A 45 1.27 -11.64 1.14
C ALA A 45 2.58 -10.86 1.28
N ALA A 46 2.78 -10.14 2.38
CA ALA A 46 3.98 -9.34 2.62
C ALA A 46 5.24 -10.23 2.73
N ALA A 47 5.15 -11.39 3.39
CA ALA A 47 6.25 -12.36 3.44
C ALA A 47 6.60 -12.92 2.04
N LEU A 48 5.61 -13.16 1.18
CA LEU A 48 5.83 -13.46 -0.23
C LEU A 48 6.59 -12.31 -0.94
N GLY A 49 6.19 -11.06 -0.70
CA GLY A 49 6.87 -9.88 -1.22
C GLY A 49 8.33 -9.76 -0.74
N LEU A 50 8.62 -10.11 0.52
CA LEU A 50 10.00 -10.12 1.04
C LEU A 50 10.85 -11.18 0.34
N ARG A 51 10.29 -12.37 0.09
CA ARG A 51 10.95 -13.44 -0.68
C ARG A 51 11.21 -12.99 -2.13
N LEU A 52 10.28 -12.25 -2.73
CA LEU A 52 10.48 -11.64 -4.05
C LEU A 52 11.65 -10.64 -4.04
N LEU A 53 11.71 -9.74 -3.06
CA LEU A 53 12.82 -8.79 -2.92
C LEU A 53 14.16 -9.50 -2.76
N GLU A 54 14.20 -10.54 -1.93
CA GLU A 54 15.40 -11.35 -1.74
C GLU A 54 15.87 -12.00 -3.05
N ALA A 55 14.94 -12.60 -3.81
CA ALA A 55 15.23 -13.21 -5.11
C ALA A 55 15.76 -12.20 -6.14
N ARG A 56 15.23 -10.97 -6.15
CA ARG A 56 15.68 -9.91 -7.07
C ARG A 56 17.04 -9.34 -6.72
N GLU A 57 17.34 -9.22 -5.42
CA GLU A 57 18.59 -8.64 -4.97
C GLU A 57 19.74 -9.66 -4.92
N ALA A 58 19.43 -10.96 -4.78
CA ALA A 58 20.35 -12.10 -4.77
C ALA A 58 21.55 -11.95 -3.82
N ARG A 59 21.35 -11.33 -2.65
CA ARG A 59 22.42 -10.98 -1.69
C ARG A 59 22.35 -11.66 -0.33
N GLY A 60 21.33 -12.49 -0.07
CA GLY A 60 21.14 -13.13 1.24
C GLY A 60 20.82 -12.15 2.37
N ARG A 61 20.32 -10.94 2.06
CA ARG A 61 20.26 -9.83 3.04
C ARG A 61 19.19 -10.03 4.11
N ARG A 62 18.05 -10.63 3.76
CA ARG A 62 16.91 -10.79 4.68
C ARG A 62 16.85 -12.19 5.28
N PHE A 63 17.14 -13.20 4.46
CA PHE A 63 16.96 -14.61 4.83
C PHE A 63 18.24 -15.46 4.77
N GLY A 64 19.39 -14.88 4.43
CA GLY A 64 20.66 -15.61 4.38
C GLY A 64 21.25 -15.92 5.76
N GLU A 65 22.30 -16.74 5.79
CA GLU A 65 22.98 -17.16 7.03
C GLU A 65 23.50 -15.99 7.86
N ALA A 66 24.06 -14.96 7.19
CA ALA A 66 24.54 -13.76 7.85
C ALA A 66 23.39 -13.00 8.54
N ALA A 67 22.23 -12.86 7.88
CA ALA A 67 21.06 -12.23 8.46
C ALA A 67 20.55 -13.01 9.68
N ALA A 68 20.54 -14.35 9.60
CA ALA A 68 20.18 -15.22 10.72
C ALA A 68 21.18 -15.15 11.88
N ALA A 69 22.48 -14.99 11.60
CA ALA A 69 23.50 -14.78 12.62
C ALA A 69 23.33 -13.43 13.32
N THR A 70 23.12 -12.35 12.56
CA THR A 70 22.86 -11.01 13.10
C THR A 70 21.61 -11.00 13.98
N TRP A 71 20.52 -11.62 13.54
CA TRP A 71 19.30 -11.72 14.35
C TRP A 71 19.54 -12.45 15.68
N ARG A 72 20.23 -13.60 15.65
CA ARG A 72 20.57 -14.35 16.88
C ARG A 72 21.51 -13.56 17.80
N ALA A 73 22.40 -12.75 17.24
CA ALA A 73 23.34 -11.95 18.00
C ALA A 73 22.69 -10.76 18.73
N LEU A 74 21.55 -10.25 18.25
CA LEU A 74 20.80 -9.22 18.97
C LEU A 74 20.34 -9.71 20.36
N GLY A 75 20.01 -11.00 20.48
CA GLY A 75 19.59 -11.62 21.74
C GLY A 75 18.34 -10.98 22.36
N GLY A 76 18.04 -11.34 23.61
CA GLY A 76 16.96 -10.73 24.40
C GLY A 76 15.56 -11.30 24.13
N GLU A 77 14.54 -10.49 24.43
CA GLU A 77 13.11 -10.84 24.35
C GLU A 77 12.49 -10.65 22.95
N LEU A 78 13.31 -10.39 21.92
CA LEU A 78 12.81 -10.18 20.56
C LEU A 78 12.30 -11.48 19.95
N GLU A 79 11.05 -11.46 19.48
CA GLU A 79 10.36 -12.59 18.90
C GLU A 79 10.42 -12.56 17.35
N ASP A 80 10.04 -13.68 16.73
CA ASP A 80 9.93 -13.80 15.26
C ASP A 80 8.97 -12.77 14.64
N ARG A 81 7.94 -12.33 15.37
CA ARG A 81 7.04 -11.25 14.94
C ARG A 81 7.76 -9.90 14.84
N ASP A 82 8.66 -9.61 15.78
CA ASP A 82 9.45 -8.37 15.78
C ASP A 82 10.44 -8.38 14.61
N ARG A 83 11.04 -9.55 14.33
CA ARG A 83 11.87 -9.74 13.15
C ARG A 83 11.09 -9.47 11.86
N LEU A 84 9.90 -10.04 11.74
CA LEU A 84 9.06 -9.88 10.55
C LEU A 84 8.69 -8.41 10.35
N ASP A 85 8.24 -7.73 11.40
CA ASP A 85 7.91 -6.31 11.36
C ASP A 85 9.10 -5.44 10.93
N LEU A 86 10.29 -5.68 11.50
CA LEU A 86 11.50 -4.94 11.13
C LEU A 86 11.85 -5.12 9.65
N LEU A 87 11.75 -6.34 9.12
CA LEU A 87 11.98 -6.61 7.69
C LEU A 87 10.96 -5.89 6.80
N LEU A 88 9.69 -5.85 7.23
CA LEU A 88 8.64 -5.16 6.49
C LEU A 88 8.81 -3.64 6.54
N ARG A 89 9.20 -3.09 7.69
CA ARG A 89 9.51 -1.66 7.85
C ARG A 89 10.66 -1.25 6.94
N ASP A 90 11.75 -2.03 6.89
CA ASP A 90 12.85 -1.81 5.96
C ASP A 90 12.38 -1.83 4.49
N ALA A 91 11.61 -2.86 4.10
CA ALA A 91 11.10 -2.99 2.74
C ALA A 91 10.12 -1.87 2.36
N ALA A 92 9.33 -1.36 3.32
CA ALA A 92 8.37 -0.29 3.13
C ALA A 92 9.01 1.06 2.80
N VAL A 93 10.28 1.29 3.19
CA VAL A 93 11.00 2.53 2.86
C VAL A 93 11.05 2.76 1.35
N SER A 94 11.32 1.70 0.58
CA SER A 94 11.42 1.78 -0.88
C SER A 94 10.12 1.40 -1.59
N ASN A 95 9.30 0.54 -0.97
CA ASN A 95 8.12 -0.04 -1.61
C ASN A 95 6.89 0.02 -0.69
N PRO A 96 6.43 1.24 -0.32
CA PRO A 96 5.42 1.42 0.70
C PRO A 96 4.10 0.74 0.33
N LEU A 97 3.66 0.78 -0.93
CA LEU A 97 2.38 0.16 -1.30
C LEU A 97 2.41 -1.38 -1.19
N ALA A 98 3.58 -2.00 -1.22
CA ALA A 98 3.74 -3.45 -1.08
C ALA A 98 3.84 -3.92 0.38
N PHE A 99 4.42 -3.09 1.26
CA PHE A 99 4.82 -3.52 2.60
C PHE A 99 4.34 -2.63 3.74
N SER A 100 3.95 -1.38 3.49
CA SER A 100 3.42 -0.51 4.54
C SER A 100 1.94 -0.82 4.76
N ALA A 101 1.57 -1.19 5.99
CA ALA A 101 0.17 -1.32 6.37
C ALA A 101 -0.60 -0.01 6.14
N ARG A 102 0.03 1.15 6.36
CA ARG A 102 -0.54 2.46 6.02
C ARG A 102 -0.98 2.55 4.56
N GLY A 103 -0.10 2.18 3.62
CA GLY A 103 -0.42 2.23 2.19
C GLY A 103 -1.46 1.19 1.77
N VAL A 104 -1.33 -0.02 2.32
CA VAL A 104 -2.21 -1.16 2.00
C VAL A 104 -3.62 -0.97 2.54
N PHE A 105 -3.77 -0.51 3.79
CA PHE A 105 -5.08 -0.32 4.45
C PHE A 105 -5.62 1.12 4.37
N ASP A 106 -4.98 1.99 3.58
CA ASP A 106 -5.39 3.39 3.41
C ASP A 106 -5.46 4.20 4.71
N LEU A 107 -4.50 3.98 5.62
CA LEU A 107 -4.43 4.65 6.93
C LEU A 107 -3.82 6.05 6.80
N THR A 108 -4.41 6.88 5.94
CA THR A 108 -3.88 8.20 5.52
C THR A 108 -3.66 9.19 6.67
N TRP A 109 -4.24 8.93 7.86
CA TRP A 109 -4.03 9.70 9.09
C TRP A 109 -2.68 9.44 9.76
N LEU A 110 -1.97 8.37 9.41
CA LEU A 110 -0.59 8.11 9.86
C LEU A 110 0.41 8.94 9.06
N THR A 111 1.52 9.32 9.70
CA THR A 111 2.62 10.04 9.05
C THR A 111 3.33 9.16 8.02
N ASP A 112 3.95 9.78 7.01
CA ASP A 112 4.60 9.06 5.90
C ASP A 112 5.80 8.21 6.34
N ASP A 113 6.43 8.56 7.46
CA ASP A 113 7.59 7.87 8.05
C ASP A 113 7.21 6.71 8.98
N GLU A 114 5.91 6.55 9.29
CA GLU A 114 5.40 5.48 10.15
C GLU A 114 4.59 4.45 9.34
N PRO A 115 5.22 3.36 8.86
CA PRO A 115 4.59 2.44 7.92
C PRO A 115 3.47 1.57 8.51
N PHE A 116 3.38 1.42 9.84
CA PHE A 116 2.39 0.58 10.51
C PHE A 116 1.49 1.38 11.44
N GLY A 117 2.02 2.41 12.11
CA GLY A 117 1.31 3.12 13.16
C GLY A 117 1.49 2.42 14.50
N PRO A 118 1.35 3.16 15.63
CA PRO A 118 1.64 2.63 16.96
C PRO A 118 0.68 1.51 17.40
N SER A 119 -0.48 1.38 16.75
CA SER A 119 -1.56 0.46 17.15
C SER A 119 -1.88 -0.61 16.10
N PHE A 120 -1.11 -0.72 15.02
CA PHE A 120 -1.38 -1.75 14.03
C PHE A 120 -0.97 -3.13 14.56
N PRO A 121 -1.85 -4.14 14.50
CA PRO A 121 -1.56 -5.43 15.11
C PRO A 121 -0.39 -6.15 14.44
N GLN A 122 0.47 -6.74 15.25
CA GLN A 122 1.52 -7.65 14.78
C GLN A 122 0.92 -8.98 14.32
N ALA A 123 1.67 -9.70 13.50
CA ALA A 123 1.35 -11.10 13.20
C ALA A 123 1.31 -11.91 14.50
N SER A 124 0.44 -12.92 14.57
CA SER A 124 0.52 -13.90 15.66
C SER A 124 1.89 -14.60 15.65
N ALA A 125 2.42 -14.93 16.83
CA ALA A 125 3.74 -15.55 16.96
C ALA A 125 3.88 -16.82 16.10
N GLY A 126 2.84 -17.66 16.07
CA GLY A 126 2.81 -18.86 15.24
C GLY A 126 2.84 -18.57 13.73
N LEU A 127 2.13 -17.54 13.27
CA LEU A 127 2.15 -17.13 11.87
C LEU A 127 3.52 -16.57 11.49
N ALA A 128 4.09 -15.67 12.29
CA ALA A 128 5.39 -15.06 12.02
C ALA A 128 6.50 -16.12 11.89
N ALA A 129 6.57 -17.05 12.85
CA ALA A 129 7.54 -18.14 12.84
C ALA A 129 7.36 -19.07 11.62
N ALA A 130 6.11 -19.33 11.20
CA ALA A 130 5.83 -20.12 10.00
C ALA A 130 6.32 -19.42 8.72
N LEU A 131 6.01 -18.13 8.57
CA LEU A 131 6.39 -17.34 7.39
C LEU A 131 7.90 -17.19 7.26
N LEU A 132 8.62 -16.92 8.36
CA LEU A 132 10.08 -16.81 8.35
C LEU A 132 10.76 -18.14 8.00
N ARG A 133 10.22 -19.25 8.49
CA ARG A 133 10.69 -20.60 8.16
C ARG A 133 10.45 -20.92 6.69
N GLU A 134 9.26 -20.63 6.18
CA GLU A 134 8.92 -20.83 4.77
C GLU A 134 9.84 -20.00 3.86
N ALA A 135 10.07 -18.73 4.19
CA ALA A 135 10.94 -17.85 3.42
C ALA A 135 12.38 -18.38 3.31
N THR A 136 12.86 -19.07 4.35
CA THR A 136 14.19 -19.68 4.37
C THR A 136 14.21 -21.03 3.63
N ALA A 137 13.17 -21.86 3.83
CA ALA A 137 13.11 -23.22 3.29
C ALA A 137 12.71 -23.28 1.81
N SER A 138 11.99 -22.27 1.32
CA SER A 138 11.50 -22.21 -0.06
C SER A 138 11.78 -20.84 -0.66
N PRO A 139 13.02 -20.55 -1.07
CA PRO A 139 13.32 -19.35 -1.82
C PRO A 139 12.46 -19.25 -3.09
N LEU A 140 12.06 -18.03 -3.45
CA LEU A 140 11.32 -17.79 -4.69
C LEU A 140 12.27 -17.96 -5.88
N ALA A 141 12.12 -19.06 -6.61
CA ALA A 141 13.02 -19.41 -7.72
C ALA A 141 12.74 -18.61 -9.01
N ALA A 142 11.50 -18.13 -9.19
CA ALA A 142 11.09 -17.38 -10.37
C ALA A 142 10.28 -16.15 -9.97
N THR A 143 10.55 -15.03 -10.64
CA THR A 143 9.84 -13.75 -10.46
C THR A 143 8.78 -13.55 -11.53
N ASP A 144 8.14 -14.64 -11.98
CA ASP A 144 7.05 -14.55 -12.93
C ASP A 144 5.87 -13.77 -12.31
N PRO A 145 5.42 -12.66 -12.92
CA PRO A 145 4.39 -11.83 -12.31
C PRO A 145 3.08 -12.55 -12.10
N GLN A 146 2.68 -13.44 -13.01
CA GLN A 146 1.40 -14.13 -12.91
C GLN A 146 1.41 -15.12 -11.74
N ALA A 147 2.49 -15.89 -11.57
CA ALA A 147 2.65 -16.78 -10.44
C ALA A 147 2.71 -16.02 -9.10
N VAL A 148 3.48 -14.93 -9.01
CA VAL A 148 3.62 -14.15 -7.77
C VAL A 148 2.31 -13.46 -7.39
N LEU A 149 1.63 -12.83 -8.35
CA LEU A 149 0.36 -12.16 -8.08
C LEU A 149 -0.78 -13.15 -7.84
N GLY A 150 -0.73 -14.34 -8.43
CA GLY A 150 -1.61 -15.47 -8.08
C GLY A 150 -1.43 -15.90 -6.63
N ALA A 151 -0.19 -16.13 -6.19
CA ALA A 151 0.09 -16.48 -4.79
C ALA A 151 -0.28 -15.35 -3.82
N ALA A 152 -0.12 -14.08 -4.21
CA ALA A 152 -0.59 -12.95 -3.42
C ALA A 152 -2.12 -12.91 -3.32
N ALA A 153 -2.83 -13.17 -4.42
CA ALA A 153 -4.29 -13.29 -4.41
C ALA A 153 -4.76 -14.46 -3.52
N ASP A 154 -4.08 -15.60 -3.55
CA ASP A 154 -4.36 -16.75 -2.67
C ASP A 154 -4.14 -16.39 -1.19
N ALA A 155 -3.06 -15.66 -0.89
CA ALA A 155 -2.80 -15.16 0.47
C ALA A 155 -3.92 -14.22 0.97
N TRP A 156 -4.50 -13.43 0.05
CA TRP A 156 -5.67 -12.60 0.29
C TRP A 156 -7.02 -13.31 0.17
N ARG A 157 -7.02 -14.62 -0.13
CA ARG A 157 -8.22 -15.45 -0.31
C ARG A 157 -9.14 -14.92 -1.41
N LEU A 158 -8.57 -14.31 -2.44
CA LEU A 158 -9.32 -13.86 -3.61
C LEU A 158 -9.68 -15.04 -4.51
N ALA A 159 -10.65 -14.84 -5.40
CA ALA A 159 -10.93 -15.80 -6.45
C ALA A 159 -9.73 -15.92 -7.40
N PRO A 160 -9.52 -17.10 -8.04
CA PRO A 160 -8.44 -17.27 -8.99
C PRO A 160 -8.42 -16.19 -10.08
N LEU A 161 -7.21 -15.71 -10.38
CA LEU A 161 -6.95 -14.65 -11.36
C LEU A 161 -6.94 -15.22 -12.78
N ALA A 162 -8.10 -15.63 -13.27
CA ALA A 162 -8.25 -16.08 -14.65
C ALA A 162 -8.13 -14.89 -15.63
N PRO A 163 -7.46 -15.06 -16.79
CA PRO A 163 -7.40 -14.03 -17.82
C PRO A 163 -8.80 -13.62 -18.30
N GLU A 164 -9.00 -12.31 -18.47
CA GLU A 164 -10.25 -11.77 -19.03
C GLU A 164 -10.03 -11.29 -20.47
N PRO A 165 -10.66 -11.92 -21.49
CA PRO A 165 -10.45 -11.56 -22.90
C PRO A 165 -10.69 -10.08 -23.19
N ALA A 166 -11.74 -9.49 -22.60
CA ALA A 166 -12.05 -8.08 -22.79
C ALA A 166 -10.96 -7.13 -22.25
N LEU A 167 -10.19 -7.54 -21.24
CA LEU A 167 -9.02 -6.78 -20.76
C LEU A 167 -7.81 -7.00 -21.67
N ALA A 168 -7.61 -8.23 -22.17
CA ALA A 168 -6.52 -8.55 -23.09
C ALA A 168 -6.59 -7.70 -24.37
N ASP A 169 -7.78 -7.55 -24.96
CA ASP A 169 -7.99 -6.72 -26.16
C ASP A 169 -7.66 -5.23 -25.92
N ARG A 170 -7.89 -4.74 -24.70
CA ARG A 170 -7.56 -3.35 -24.32
C ARG A 170 -6.06 -3.18 -24.07
N LEU A 171 -5.41 -4.17 -23.46
CA LEU A 171 -3.98 -4.17 -23.20
C LEU A 171 -3.15 -4.10 -24.50
N GLN A 172 -3.65 -4.64 -25.61
CA GLN A 172 -3.00 -4.50 -26.92
C GLN A 172 -2.82 -3.04 -27.38
N ARG A 173 -3.59 -2.10 -26.81
CA ARG A 173 -3.51 -0.66 -27.14
C ARG A 173 -2.53 0.10 -26.24
N VAL A 174 -1.93 -0.57 -25.25
CA VAL A 174 -1.04 0.07 -24.30
C VAL A 174 0.34 0.28 -24.93
N VAL A 175 0.76 1.54 -24.95
CA VAL A 175 2.07 2.01 -25.37
C VAL A 175 2.68 2.86 -24.24
N PRO A 176 3.97 3.22 -24.27
CA PRO A 176 4.62 3.96 -23.17
C PRO A 176 3.94 5.28 -22.77
N ALA A 177 3.26 5.96 -23.70
CA ALA A 177 2.56 7.21 -23.43
C ALA A 177 1.13 7.05 -22.90
N THR A 178 0.62 5.82 -22.84
CA THR A 178 -0.75 5.50 -22.41
C THR A 178 -0.89 5.74 -20.90
N ARG A 179 -1.94 6.48 -20.51
CA ARG A 179 -2.41 6.60 -19.14
C ARG A 179 -3.61 5.68 -18.92
N ILE A 180 -3.58 4.91 -17.85
CA ILE A 180 -4.49 3.80 -17.59
C ILE A 180 -5.20 4.03 -16.27
N VAL A 181 -6.53 4.01 -16.28
CA VAL A 181 -7.34 3.87 -15.05
C VAL A 181 -7.66 2.39 -14.88
N ALA A 182 -7.27 1.80 -13.76
CA ALA A 182 -7.45 0.37 -13.48
C ALA A 182 -8.26 0.13 -12.20
N SER A 183 -8.97 -0.99 -12.14
CA SER A 183 -9.65 -1.48 -10.93
C SER A 183 -9.80 -3.00 -10.99
N GLY A 184 -9.61 -3.69 -9.86
CA GLY A 184 -9.69 -5.14 -9.73
C GLY A 184 -8.35 -5.87 -9.80
N ALA A 185 -8.26 -6.99 -9.10
CA ALA A 185 -7.03 -7.75 -8.90
C ALA A 185 -6.55 -8.43 -10.19
N ARG A 186 -7.47 -8.93 -11.02
CA ARG A 186 -7.16 -9.47 -12.36
C ARG A 186 -6.61 -8.39 -13.29
N ALA A 187 -7.13 -7.16 -13.25
CA ALA A 187 -6.61 -6.06 -14.04
C ALA A 187 -5.15 -5.75 -13.67
N VAL A 188 -4.84 -5.72 -12.37
CA VAL A 188 -3.47 -5.55 -11.85
C VAL A 188 -2.55 -6.69 -12.32
N ALA A 189 -3.00 -7.94 -12.21
CA ALA A 189 -2.20 -9.09 -12.62
C ALA A 189 -1.92 -9.14 -14.13
N MET A 190 -2.92 -8.85 -14.96
CA MET A 190 -2.76 -8.78 -16.41
C MET A 190 -1.87 -7.60 -16.84
N LEU A 191 -1.96 -6.45 -16.16
CA LEU A 191 -1.06 -5.32 -16.35
C LEU A 191 0.40 -5.68 -16.03
N ALA A 192 0.63 -6.33 -14.89
CA ALA A 192 1.98 -6.75 -14.49
C ALA A 192 2.59 -7.74 -15.48
N ALA A 193 1.83 -8.74 -15.92
CA ALA A 193 2.27 -9.69 -16.94
C ALA A 193 2.59 -8.99 -18.26
N HIS A 194 1.75 -8.04 -18.69
CA HIS A 194 1.96 -7.27 -19.92
C HIS A 194 3.22 -6.39 -19.85
N ALA A 195 3.43 -5.72 -18.72
CA ALA A 195 4.58 -4.83 -18.53
C ALA A 195 5.90 -5.56 -18.25
N ASN A 196 5.87 -6.77 -17.68
CA ASN A 196 7.09 -7.52 -17.39
C ASN A 196 7.85 -7.93 -18.67
N ALA A 197 7.15 -8.14 -19.78
CA ALA A 197 7.76 -8.39 -21.08
C ALA A 197 8.29 -7.12 -21.78
N ARG A 198 8.14 -5.94 -21.16
CA ARG A 198 8.24 -4.63 -21.82
C ARG A 198 8.95 -3.59 -20.95
N SER A 199 10.24 -3.36 -21.21
CA SER A 199 11.04 -2.37 -20.48
C SER A 199 10.69 -0.92 -20.78
N ASP A 200 9.86 -0.67 -21.79
CA ASP A 200 9.36 0.65 -22.18
C ASP A 200 8.11 1.08 -21.40
N LEU A 201 7.53 0.19 -20.59
CA LEU A 201 6.37 0.48 -19.75
C LEU A 201 6.78 0.75 -18.29
N ASP A 202 6.14 1.74 -17.67
CA ASP A 202 6.33 2.12 -16.27
C ASP A 202 4.96 2.18 -15.60
N LEU A 203 4.58 1.12 -14.89
CA LEU A 203 3.25 1.03 -14.28
C LEU A 203 3.02 2.13 -13.23
N GLY A 204 4.05 2.56 -12.49
CA GLY A 204 3.94 3.61 -11.49
C GLY A 204 3.61 4.97 -12.12
N GLU A 205 4.14 5.23 -13.31
CA GLU A 205 3.77 6.42 -14.07
C GLU A 205 2.45 6.24 -14.82
N GLN A 206 2.21 5.08 -15.43
CA GLN A 206 1.11 4.92 -16.38
C GLN A 206 -0.23 4.61 -15.73
N VAL A 207 -0.26 4.02 -14.53
CA VAL A 207 -1.49 3.49 -13.94
C VAL A 207 -1.95 4.32 -12.75
N LEU A 208 -3.25 4.63 -12.74
CA LEU A 208 -4.01 5.07 -11.58
C LEU A 208 -4.95 3.93 -11.17
N LEU A 209 -4.70 3.33 -10.00
CA LEU A 209 -5.57 2.30 -9.45
C LEU A 209 -6.70 2.94 -8.63
N VAL A 210 -7.94 2.56 -8.93
CA VAL A 210 -9.12 2.97 -8.16
C VAL A 210 -9.61 1.78 -7.34
N THR A 211 -9.37 1.83 -6.03
CA THR A 211 -9.73 0.74 -5.12
C THR A 211 -9.72 1.16 -3.65
N ASP A 212 -10.61 0.56 -2.88
CA ASP A 212 -10.62 0.56 -1.41
C ASP A 212 -10.20 -0.79 -0.82
N THR A 213 -9.86 -1.78 -1.66
CA THR A 213 -9.52 -3.12 -1.18
C THR A 213 -8.02 -3.21 -0.87
N PRO A 214 -7.63 -3.64 0.35
CA PRO A 214 -6.22 -3.78 0.71
C PRO A 214 -5.46 -4.78 -0.17
N ALA A 215 -6.15 -5.84 -0.61
CA ALA A 215 -5.58 -6.85 -1.49
C ALA A 215 -5.12 -6.26 -2.83
N GLU A 216 -5.97 -5.49 -3.52
CA GLU A 216 -5.61 -4.87 -4.79
C GLU A 216 -4.48 -3.86 -4.64
N ARG A 217 -4.48 -3.08 -3.54
CA ARG A 217 -3.41 -2.13 -3.22
C ARG A 217 -2.07 -2.85 -3.10
N GLN A 218 -2.01 -3.87 -2.25
CA GLN A 218 -0.77 -4.62 -2.03
C GLN A 218 -0.29 -5.34 -3.29
N MET A 219 -1.22 -5.96 -4.03
CA MET A 219 -0.92 -6.60 -5.31
C MET A 219 -0.38 -5.61 -6.33
N PHE A 220 -0.90 -4.38 -6.38
CA PHE A 220 -0.34 -3.35 -7.24
C PHE A 220 1.07 -2.94 -6.79
N GLY A 221 1.31 -2.85 -5.48
CA GLY A 221 2.67 -2.72 -4.94
C GLY A 221 3.62 -3.82 -5.43
N PHE A 222 3.17 -5.07 -5.46
CA PHE A 222 3.96 -6.19 -6.03
C PHE A 222 4.12 -6.09 -7.54
N ALA A 223 3.11 -5.65 -8.29
CA ALA A 223 3.23 -5.43 -9.73
C ALA A 223 4.35 -4.41 -10.04
N LEU A 224 4.46 -3.33 -9.24
CA LEU A 224 5.55 -2.36 -9.36
C LEU A 224 6.91 -2.96 -9.02
N LEU A 225 6.97 -3.85 -8.02
CA LEU A 225 8.19 -4.59 -7.69
C LEU A 225 8.64 -5.53 -8.80
N LEU A 226 7.70 -6.19 -9.48
CA LEU A 226 7.97 -7.19 -10.51
C LEU A 226 8.42 -6.53 -11.83
N THR A 227 7.89 -5.35 -12.14
CA THR A 227 8.14 -4.62 -13.39
C THR A 227 9.27 -3.60 -13.24
N PRO A 228 9.86 -3.08 -14.33
CA PRO A 228 10.92 -2.05 -14.28
C PRO A 228 10.38 -0.65 -13.93
N SER A 229 9.38 -0.57 -13.06
CA SER A 229 8.69 0.67 -12.68
C SER A 229 9.60 1.60 -11.88
N ARG A 230 9.59 2.89 -12.21
CA ARG A 230 10.32 3.95 -11.48
C ARG A 230 9.36 4.99 -10.90
N GLY A 231 8.15 5.09 -11.46
CA GLY A 231 7.10 5.98 -10.97
C GLY A 231 6.60 5.58 -9.58
N ARG A 232 6.06 6.57 -8.87
CA ARG A 232 5.39 6.33 -7.58
C ARG A 232 4.01 5.71 -7.81
N PRO A 233 3.57 4.73 -7.00
CA PRO A 233 2.21 4.22 -7.08
C PRO A 233 1.18 5.34 -6.97
N ARG A 234 0.16 5.31 -7.83
CA ARG A 234 -1.01 6.19 -7.74
C ARG A 234 -2.24 5.35 -7.47
N VAL A 235 -2.83 5.55 -6.29
CA VAL A 235 -4.03 4.85 -5.85
C VAL A 235 -4.99 5.88 -5.26
N ILE A 236 -6.28 5.75 -5.58
CA ILE A 236 -7.35 6.53 -4.95
C ILE A 236 -8.49 5.61 -4.54
N SER A 237 -9.17 5.98 -3.44
CA SER A 237 -10.40 5.30 -3.05
C SER A 237 -11.54 5.64 -4.03
N PRO A 238 -12.55 4.76 -4.18
CA PRO A 238 -13.73 5.04 -5.00
C PRO A 238 -14.47 6.32 -4.58
N ALA A 239 -14.50 6.61 -3.27
CA ALA A 239 -15.13 7.80 -2.72
C ALA A 239 -14.42 9.11 -3.10
N GLN A 240 -13.12 9.04 -3.45
CA GLN A 240 -12.30 10.18 -3.85
C GLN A 240 -12.09 10.24 -5.37
N ALA A 241 -12.64 9.30 -6.13
CA ALA A 241 -12.45 9.18 -7.57
C ALA A 241 -13.07 10.37 -8.31
N SER A 242 -12.24 11.36 -8.61
CA SER A 242 -12.60 12.57 -9.35
C SER A 242 -11.41 13.03 -10.20
N ALA A 243 -11.68 13.71 -11.31
CA ALA A 243 -10.62 14.27 -12.15
C ALA A 243 -9.72 15.26 -11.38
N ALA A 244 -10.27 16.01 -10.42
CA ALA A 244 -9.50 16.93 -9.58
C ALA A 244 -8.49 16.17 -8.70
N GLN A 245 -8.92 15.09 -8.05
CA GLN A 245 -8.04 14.27 -7.22
C GLN A 245 -6.99 13.53 -8.05
N ALA A 246 -7.37 13.00 -9.22
CA ALA A 246 -6.43 12.37 -10.14
C ALA A 246 -5.33 13.36 -10.60
N ARG A 247 -5.71 14.59 -10.95
CA ARG A 247 -4.76 15.65 -11.33
C ARG A 247 -3.86 16.07 -10.18
N ALA A 248 -4.36 16.08 -8.94
CA ALA A 248 -3.54 16.34 -7.76
C ALA A 248 -2.42 15.27 -7.57
N LEU A 249 -2.64 14.05 -8.05
CA LEU A 249 -1.65 12.97 -8.12
C LEU A 249 -0.78 13.01 -9.38
N GLY A 250 -0.90 14.05 -10.22
CA GLY A 250 -0.19 14.18 -11.49
C GLY A 250 -0.77 13.34 -12.63
N PHE A 251 -1.98 12.77 -12.46
CA PHE A 251 -2.65 11.96 -13.48
C PHE A 251 -3.71 12.80 -14.21
N THR A 252 -3.38 13.25 -15.41
CA THR A 252 -4.16 14.33 -16.08
C THR A 252 -5.12 13.87 -17.16
N ARG A 253 -4.95 12.67 -17.70
CA ARG A 253 -5.78 12.10 -18.78
C ARG A 253 -5.93 10.59 -18.62
N CYS A 254 -6.91 10.01 -19.30
CA CYS A 254 -7.10 8.56 -19.40
C CYS A 254 -7.20 8.15 -20.87
N ASP A 255 -6.29 7.30 -21.32
CA ASP A 255 -6.27 6.76 -22.70
C ASP A 255 -6.96 5.39 -22.77
N VAL A 256 -6.81 4.57 -21.71
CA VAL A 256 -7.38 3.22 -21.60
C VAL A 256 -7.93 2.99 -20.20
N SER A 257 -9.11 2.36 -20.08
CA SER A 257 -9.59 1.84 -18.80
C SER A 257 -9.55 0.31 -18.75
N LEU A 258 -9.03 -0.24 -17.65
CA LEU A 258 -8.94 -1.69 -17.40
C LEU A 258 -9.74 -2.01 -16.14
N LEU A 259 -11.00 -2.36 -16.34
CA LEU A 259 -11.97 -2.54 -15.27
C LEU A 259 -12.35 -4.02 -15.21
N SER A 260 -11.75 -4.77 -14.29
CA SER A 260 -12.04 -6.20 -14.17
C SER A 260 -13.40 -6.45 -13.53
N GLN A 261 -13.97 -7.62 -13.82
CA GLN A 261 -15.21 -8.09 -13.18
C GLN A 261 -15.04 -8.44 -11.70
N ASP A 262 -13.82 -8.70 -11.24
CA ASP A 262 -13.53 -9.00 -9.84
C ASP A 262 -13.46 -7.76 -8.94
N ALA A 263 -13.41 -6.57 -9.54
CA ALA A 263 -13.48 -5.31 -8.81
C ALA A 263 -14.84 -5.13 -8.13
N ALA A 264 -14.82 -4.65 -6.88
CA ALA A 264 -16.04 -4.28 -6.17
C ALA A 264 -16.86 -3.28 -7.01
N ALA A 265 -18.19 -3.42 -7.03
CA ALA A 265 -19.05 -2.60 -7.88
C ALA A 265 -18.83 -1.08 -7.71
N PRO A 266 -18.72 -0.53 -6.47
CA PRO A 266 -18.43 0.89 -6.28
C PRO A 266 -17.09 1.33 -6.88
N ALA A 267 -16.05 0.51 -6.75
CA ALA A 267 -14.73 0.80 -7.30
C ALA A 267 -14.75 0.80 -8.83
N ARG A 268 -15.41 -0.21 -9.42
CA ARG A 268 -15.55 -0.35 -10.88
C ARG A 268 -16.36 0.78 -11.50
N GLU A 269 -17.45 1.19 -10.87
CA GLU A 269 -18.29 2.30 -11.30
C GLU A 269 -17.56 3.65 -11.19
N ALA A 270 -16.90 3.89 -10.07
CA ALA A 270 -16.08 5.08 -9.84
C ALA A 270 -14.93 5.19 -10.85
N ALA A 271 -14.23 4.08 -11.11
CA ALA A 271 -13.18 4.01 -12.12
C ALA A 271 -13.70 4.28 -13.53
N ALA A 272 -14.89 3.76 -13.87
CA ALA A 272 -15.54 4.02 -15.15
C ALA A 272 -15.95 5.48 -15.32
N ALA A 273 -16.48 6.11 -14.27
CA ALA A 273 -16.83 7.53 -14.28
C ALA A 273 -15.58 8.40 -14.44
N LEU A 274 -14.55 8.14 -13.63
CA LEU A 274 -13.29 8.87 -13.69
C LEU A 274 -12.59 8.76 -15.06
N ALA A 275 -12.58 7.55 -15.65
CA ALA A 275 -12.02 7.35 -16.98
C ALA A 275 -12.71 8.21 -18.04
N LYS A 276 -14.04 8.42 -17.93
CA LYS A 276 -14.78 9.30 -18.84
C LYS A 276 -14.45 10.77 -18.61
N GLU A 277 -14.36 11.22 -17.35
CA GLU A 277 -13.98 12.60 -17.00
C GLU A 277 -12.57 12.98 -17.46
N LEU A 278 -11.65 12.01 -17.51
CA LEU A 278 -10.27 12.22 -17.92
C LEU A 278 -10.03 11.96 -19.42
N ALA A 279 -11.04 11.52 -20.16
CA ALA A 279 -10.97 11.33 -21.61
C ALA A 279 -11.27 12.62 -22.39
N SER A 280 -11.86 13.63 -21.73
CA SER A 280 -12.10 14.98 -22.24
C SER A 280 -10.92 15.93 -21.99
#